data_AF-A0A1N6W3G0-F1
#
_entry.id   AF-A0A1N6W3G0-F1
#
_cell.length_a   1.000
_cell.length_b   1.000
_cell.length_c   1.000
_cell.angle_alpha   90.00
_cell.angle_beta   90.00
_cell.angle_gamma   90.00
#
_symmetry.space_group_name_H-M   'P 1'
#
loop_
_entity.id
_entity.type
_entity.pdbx_description
1 polymer ?
#
loop_
_entity_poly.entity_id
_entity_poly.type
_entity_poly.pdbx_seq_one_letter_code
_entity_poly.pdbx_strand_id
1 'polypeptide(L)' 'MITEEKQRVLDLFSRGRKLYKLMEFSAAKDFFSQALEVDPEDGPSRVYLERCLLYEDNPPPEDWDGVFVMTSK' A
#
# COMPACT_ATOMS: atom_id res chain seq x y z
N MET A 1 21.81 2.18 -12.48
CA MET A 1 20.62 1.48 -13.00
C MET A 1 20.00 0.72 -11.85
N ILE A 2 18.67 0.74 -11.73
CA ILE A 2 17.98 -0.12 -10.75
C ILE A 2 17.85 -1.54 -11.31
N THR A 3 17.74 -2.54 -10.44
CA THR A 3 17.56 -3.94 -10.84
C THR A 3 16.15 -4.17 -11.41
N GLU A 4 15.97 -5.23 -12.19
CA GLU A 4 14.65 -5.63 -12.71
C GLU A 4 13.66 -5.92 -11.57
N GLU A 5 14.13 -6.56 -10.49
CA GLU A 5 13.35 -6.76 -9.27
C GLU A 5 12.89 -5.44 -8.66
N LYS A 6 13.78 -4.44 -8.56
CA LYS A 6 13.39 -3.15 -8.00
C LYS A 6 12.41 -2.41 -8.92
N GLN A 7 12.55 -2.52 -10.24
CA GLN A 7 11.55 -2.00 -11.17
C GLN A 7 10.19 -2.67 -10.96
N ARG A 8 10.15 -3.99 -10.77
CA ARG A 8 8.91 -4.72 -10.50
C ARG A 8 8.25 -4.29 -9.18
N VAL A 9 9.03 -4.10 -8.11
CA VAL A 9 8.54 -3.58 -6.82
C VAL A 9 7.91 -2.20 -7.00
N LEU A 10 8.58 -1.30 -7.73
CA LEU A 10 8.05 0.05 -7.99
C LEU A 10 6.74 0.03 -8.79
N ASP A 11 6.61 -0.86 -9.77
CA ASP A 11 5.40 -1.01 -10.57
C ASP A 11 4.23 -1.54 -9.72
N LEU A 12 4.48 -2.56 -8.90
CA LEU A 12 3.50 -3.13 -7.96
C LEU A 12 3.06 -2.09 -6.93
N PHE A 13 4.02 -1.43 -6.28
CA PHE A 13 3.76 -0.35 -5.32
C PHE A 13 2.93 0.78 -5.94
N SER A 14 3.25 1.20 -7.17
CA SER A 14 2.52 2.25 -7.88
C SER A 14 1.06 1.86 -8.13
N ARG A 15 0.79 0.59 -8.49
CA ARG A 15 -0.57 0.06 -8.66
C ARG A 15 -1.33 0.01 -7.34
N GLY A 16 -0.71 -0.55 -6.30
CA GLY A 16 -1.29 -0.59 -4.95
C GLY A 16 -1.64 0.81 -4.44
N ARG A 17 -0.75 1.79 -4.63
CA ARG A 17 -0.97 3.17 -4.19
C ARG A 17 -2.10 3.88 -4.92
N LYS A 18 -2.36 3.56 -6.20
CA LYS A 18 -3.52 4.09 -6.93
C LYS A 18 -4.81 3.58 -6.32
N LEU A 19 -4.90 2.27 -6.05
CA LEU A 19 -6.08 1.65 -5.44
C LEU A 19 -6.30 2.11 -4.01
N TYR A 20 -5.22 2.26 -3.23
CA TYR A 20 -5.26 2.81 -1.88
C TYR A 20 -5.93 4.19 -1.84
N LYS A 21 -5.60 5.07 -2.78
CA LYS A 21 -6.24 6.40 -2.90
C LYS A 21 -7.70 6.37 -3.35
N LEU A 22 -8.15 5.26 -3.93
CA LEU A 22 -9.54 5.03 -4.29
C LEU A 22 -10.31 4.30 -3.18
N MET A 23 -9.69 4.12 -2.00
CA MET A 23 -10.25 3.35 -0.88
C MET A 23 -10.52 1.87 -1.21
N GLU A 24 -9.92 1.37 -2.30
CA GLU A 24 -9.97 -0.03 -2.73
C GLU A 24 -8.93 -0.85 -1.94
N PHE A 25 -9.02 -0.85 -0.60
CA PHE A 25 -7.98 -1.38 0.28
C PHE A 25 -7.72 -2.87 0.09
N SER A 26 -8.76 -3.65 -0.22
CA SER A 26 -8.62 -5.08 -0.48
C SER A 26 -7.83 -5.37 -1.75
N ALA A 27 -8.04 -4.60 -2.81
CA ALA A 27 -7.25 -4.73 -4.02
C ALA A 27 -5.84 -4.13 -3.84
N ALA A 28 -5.72 -3.05 -3.07
CA ALA A 28 -4.45 -2.39 -2.81
C ALA A 28 -3.48 -3.29 -2.03
N LYS A 29 -3.95 -3.98 -0.97
CA LYS A 29 -3.12 -4.90 -0.17
C LYS A 29 -2.51 -6.01 -1.02
N ASP A 30 -3.22 -6.54 -2.01
CA ASP A 30 -2.70 -7.62 -2.87
C ASP A 30 -1.46 -7.17 -3.66
N PHE A 31 -1.43 -5.92 -4.12
CA PHE A 31 -0.27 -5.37 -4.82
C PHE A 31 0.91 -5.11 -3.88
N PHE A 32 0.65 -4.66 -2.65
CA PHE A 32 1.70 -4.46 -1.66
C PHE A 32 2.28 -5.80 -1.16
N SER A 33 1.44 -6.82 -0.98
CA SER A 33 1.89 -8.18 -0.67
C SER A 33 2.77 -8.75 -1.79
N GLN A 34 2.34 -8.61 -3.06
CA GLN A 34 3.17 -9.02 -4.21
C GLN A 34 4.50 -8.25 -4.28
N ALA A 35 4.53 -6.98 -3.89
CA ALA A 35 5.77 -6.21 -3.85
C ALA A 35 6.72 -6.77 -2.77
N LEU A 36 6.18 -7.16 -1.61
CA LEU A 36 6.93 -7.77 -0.51
C LEU A 36 7.36 -9.23 -0.80
N GLU A 37 6.66 -9.94 -1.68
CA GLU A 37 7.13 -11.23 -2.20
C GLU A 37 8.40 -11.08 -3.05
N VAL A 38 8.56 -9.94 -3.74
CA VAL A 38 9.75 -9.64 -4.56
C VAL A 38 10.87 -9.05 -3.71
N ASP A 39 10.55 -8.08 -2.84
CA ASP A 39 11.48 -7.42 -1.93
C ASP A 39 10.86 -7.36 -0.52
N PRO A 40 11.10 -8.37 0.33
CA PRO A 40 10.55 -8.41 1.68
C PRO A 40 10.93 -7.20 2.53
N GLU A 41 12.02 -6.51 2.19
CA GLU A 41 12.55 -5.35 2.90
C GLU A 41 12.01 -4.01 2.36
N ASP A 42 11.05 -4.04 1.41
CA ASP A 42 10.42 -2.82 0.91
C ASP A 42 9.52 -2.17 1.97
N GLY A 43 10.13 -1.26 2.74
CA GLY A 43 9.47 -0.51 3.82
C GLY A 43 8.17 0.18 3.39
N PRO A 44 8.11 0.88 2.23
CA PRO A 44 6.87 1.48 1.76
C PRO A 44 5.74 0.47 1.55
N SER A 45 5.98 -0.66 0.89
CA SER A 45 4.95 -1.68 0.69
C SER A 45 4.46 -2.26 2.01
N ARG A 46 5.35 -2.49 2.98
CA ARG A 46 4.97 -2.94 4.33
C ARG A 46 4.05 -1.96 5.04
N VAL A 47 4.40 -0.68 5.06
CA VAL A 47 3.58 0.38 5.69
C VAL A 47 2.22 0.48 5.03
N TYR A 48 2.16 0.44 3.69
CA TYR A 48 0.87 0.54 3.01
C TYR A 48 0.02 -0.72 3.16
N LEU A 49 0.62 -1.91 3.23
CA LEU A 49 -0.09 -3.15 3.54
C LEU A 49 -0.75 -3.07 4.93
N GLU A 50 -0.01 -2.67 5.96
CA GLU A 50 -0.54 -2.47 7.31
C GLU A 50 -1.70 -1.47 7.33
N ARG A 51 -1.59 -0.36 6.58
CA ARG A 51 -2.66 0.64 6.47
C ARG A 51 -3.89 0.11 5.74
N CYS A 52 -3.71 -0.71 4.71
CA CYS A 52 -4.85 -1.35 4.02
C CYS A 52 -5.61 -2.25 4.99
N LEU A 53 -4.90 -3.08 5.77
CA LEU A 53 -5.51 -3.93 6.78
C LEU A 53 -6.27 -3.11 7.83
N LEU A 54 -5.67 -2.01 8.30
CA LEU A 54 -6.34 -1.11 9.25
C LEU A 54 -7.63 -0.52 8.67
N TYR A 55 -7.61 -0.07 7.42
CA TYR A 55 -8.75 0.58 6.77
C TYR A 55 -9.80 -0.38 6.21
N GLU A 56 -9.48 -1.66 6.04
CA GLU A 56 -10.50 -2.69 5.83
C GLU A 56 -11.39 -2.83 7.09
N ASP A 57 -10.80 -2.80 8.28
CA ASP A 57 -11.52 -2.88 9.55
C ASP A 57 -12.13 -1.53 9.99
N ASN A 58 -11.45 -0.42 9.67
CA ASN A 58 -11.81 0.94 10.07
C ASN A 58 -11.78 1.88 8.85
N PRO A 59 -12.76 1.78 7.93
CA PRO A 59 -12.75 2.56 6.71
C PRO A 59 -12.69 4.06 7.02
N PRO A 60 -11.89 4.84 6.28
CA PRO A 60 -11.87 6.28 6.44
C PRO A 60 -13.17 6.90 5.93
N PRO A 61 -13.42 8.20 6.23
CA PRO A 61 -14.55 8.93 5.69
C PRO A 61 -14.61 8.94 4.15
N GLU A 62 -15.80 9.16 3.58
CA GLU A 62 -15.98 9.20 2.12
C GLU A 62 -15.19 10.34 1.43
N ASP A 63 -14.90 11.42 2.16
CA ASP A 63 -14.15 12.59 1.69
C ASP A 63 -12.64 12.47 1.96
N TRP A 64 -12.17 11.27 2.28
CA TRP A 64 -10.76 11.04 2.59
C TRP A 64 -9.84 11.33 1.40
N ASP A 65 -8.79 12.11 1.65
CA ASP A 65 -7.84 12.63 0.66
C ASP A 65 -6.63 11.70 0.39
N GLY A 66 -6.63 10.52 1.01
CA GLY A 66 -5.54 9.55 0.94
C GLY A 66 -4.43 9.79 1.95
N VAL A 67 -4.60 10.71 2.91
CA VAL A 67 -3.63 10.97 3.98
C VAL A 67 -3.88 10.00 5.14
N PHE A 68 -2.86 9.21 5.46
CA PHE A 68 -2.87 8.42 6.68
C PHE A 68 -2.63 9.31 7.91
N VAL A 69 -3.63 9.40 8.79
CA VAL A 69 -3.49 10.06 10.08
C VAL A 69 -3.14 9.01 11.12
N MET A 70 -1.95 9.11 11.69
CA MET A 70 -1.48 8.18 12.71
C MET A 70 -2.25 8.44 14.01
N THR A 71 -3.21 7.57 14.33
CA THR A 71 -4.01 7.66 15.54
C THR A 71 -3.28 6.99 16.71
N SER A 72 -2.18 7.57 17.18
CA SER A 72 -1.62 7.21 18.49
C SER A 72 -0.95 8.41 19.17
N LYS A 73 -1.31 8.63 20.44
CA LYS A 73 -0.65 9.55 21.38
C LYS A 73 0.68 9.00 21.86
#